data_AF-A0A831T891-F1
#
_entry.id   AF-A0A831T891-F1
#
_cell.length_a   1.000
_cell.length_b   1.000
_cell.length_c   1.000
_cell.angle_alpha   90.00
_cell.angle_beta   90.00
_cell.angle_gamma   90.00
#
_symmetry.space_group_name_H-M   'P 1'
#
loop_
_entity.id
_entity.type
_entity.pdbx_description
1 polymer ?
#
loop_
_entity_poly.entity_id
_entity_poly.type
_entity_poly.pdbx_seq_one_letter_code
_entity_poly.pdbx_strand_id
1 'polypeptide(L)'
;MAMPHLLVREALCLIALSLTLVLLAIFIDAPLEEIANPQKTPNPAKAPWYFLGLQELLHYYPPLVSGVLLPGLVIVALVVIPYFNINLERQAFWQGNRSNRTRKLINLWAAVSVLSIIFLFTGAYPVWPIIIPLWVVALTMSLPAVMPTKNGAIGWLGNRSLAFWIFLWFLLAGVVLTVIGVAFRGPGWEYTLPWRDGIY
;
A
#
# COMPACT_ATOMS: atom_id res chain seq x y z
N MET A 1 -3.58 -1.86 35.55
CA MET A 1 -3.47 -3.33 35.53
C MET A 1 -2.09 -3.67 34.95
N ALA A 2 -1.04 -3.78 35.78
CA ALA A 2 0.34 -3.72 35.26
C ALA A 2 1.10 -5.07 35.23
N MET A 3 0.75 -6.05 36.09
CA MET A 3 1.28 -7.43 36.09
C MET A 3 0.48 -8.16 37.17
N PRO A 4 -0.13 -9.35 36.95
CA PRO A 4 0.25 -10.45 36.05
C PRO A 4 -0.61 -10.60 34.78
N HIS A 5 -1.71 -9.86 34.64
CA HIS A 5 -2.68 -10.10 33.57
C HIS A 5 -2.18 -9.79 32.15
N LEU A 6 -1.21 -8.87 32.00
CA LEU A 6 -0.60 -8.57 30.69
C LEU A 6 0.24 -9.76 30.21
N LEU A 7 1.13 -10.27 31.07
CA LEU A 7 1.97 -11.44 30.77
C LEU A 7 1.13 -12.66 30.37
N VAL A 8 0.01 -12.90 31.06
CA VAL A 8 -0.89 -14.01 30.72
C VAL A 8 -1.50 -13.80 29.33
N ARG A 9 -1.89 -12.57 28.96
CA ARG A 9 -2.44 -12.28 27.63
C ARG A 9 -1.39 -12.44 26.53
N GLU A 10 -0.18 -11.94 26.75
CA GLU A 10 0.92 -12.08 25.81
C GLU A 10 1.31 -13.55 25.62
N ALA A 11 1.41 -14.32 26.71
CA ALA A 11 1.65 -15.75 26.65
C ALA A 11 0.54 -16.50 25.90
N LEU A 12 -0.73 -16.16 26.14
CA LEU A 12 -1.85 -16.73 25.39
C LEU A 12 -1.80 -16.38 23.90
N CYS A 13 -1.46 -15.14 23.54
CA CYS A 13 -1.26 -14.73 22.15
C CYS A 13 -0.09 -15.47 21.49
N LEU A 14 1.02 -15.67 22.21
CA LEU A 14 2.18 -16.39 21.71
C LEU A 14 1.86 -17.88 21.50
N ILE A 15 1.19 -18.52 22.46
CA ILE A 15 0.73 -19.91 22.33
C ILE A 15 -0.22 -20.03 21.15
N ALA A 16 -1.22 -19.16 21.04
CA ALA A 16 -2.18 -19.17 19.93
C ALA A 16 -1.47 -18.99 18.58
N LEU A 17 -0.57 -18.02 18.45
CA LEU A 17 0.21 -17.80 17.23
C LEU A 17 1.07 -19.03 16.88
N SER A 18 1.78 -19.58 17.86
CA SER A 18 2.61 -20.78 17.66
C SER A 18 1.79 -21.98 17.21
N LEU A 19 0.62 -22.18 17.83
CA LEU A 19 -0.30 -23.25 17.47
C LEU A 19 -0.83 -23.06 16.04
N THR A 20 -1.22 -21.83 15.67
CA THR A 20 -1.64 -21.51 14.30
C THR A 20 -0.52 -21.80 13.29
N LEU A 21 0.72 -21.43 13.58
CA LEU A 21 1.86 -21.70 12.70
C LEU A 21 2.14 -23.21 12.56
N VAL A 22 2.08 -23.97 13.66
CA VAL A 22 2.24 -25.43 13.63
C VAL A 22 1.11 -26.09 12.83
N LEU A 23 -0.14 -25.68 13.05
CA LEU A 23 -1.27 -26.19 12.27
C LEU A 23 -1.10 -25.87 10.77
N LEU A 24 -0.72 -24.64 10.43
CA LEU A 24 -0.45 -24.28 9.03
C LEU A 24 0.69 -25.13 8.44
N ALA A 25 1.78 -25.36 9.18
CA ALA A 25 2.89 -26.18 8.70
C ALA A 25 2.54 -27.67 8.53
N ILE A 26 1.55 -28.19 9.27
CA ILE A 26 1.06 -29.57 9.09
C ILE A 26 0.20 -29.70 7.83
N PHE A 27 -0.57 -28.67 7.48
CA PHE A 27 -1.51 -28.71 6.35
C PHE A 27 -0.96 -28.10 5.05
N ILE A 28 0.06 -27.25 5.14
CA ILE A 28 0.62 -26.49 4.01
C ILE A 28 2.13 -26.62 4.04
N ASP A 29 2.67 -27.42 3.13
CA ASP A 29 4.11 -27.54 2.93
C ASP A 29 4.70 -26.24 2.37
N ALA A 30 5.92 -25.92 2.82
CA ALA A 30 6.66 -24.80 2.26
C ALA A 30 7.12 -25.16 0.82
N PRO A 31 6.84 -24.30 -0.18
CA PRO A 31 7.30 -24.52 -1.54
C PRO A 31 8.81 -24.20 -1.63
N LEU A 32 9.65 -25.16 -1.24
CA LEU A 32 11.11 -25.05 -1.33
C LEU A 32 11.58 -25.48 -2.72
N GLU A 33 12.44 -24.67 -3.33
CA GLU A 33 13.12 -25.00 -4.59
C GLU A 33 14.29 -25.97 -4.37
N GLU A 34 14.87 -26.45 -5.47
CA GLU A 34 16.11 -27.24 -5.47
C GLU A 34 17.28 -26.44 -4.86
N ILE A 35 18.37 -27.14 -4.51
CA ILE A 35 19.60 -26.51 -4.03
C ILE A 35 20.09 -25.49 -5.05
N ALA A 36 20.44 -24.29 -4.57
CA ALA A 36 20.85 -23.17 -5.41
C ALA A 36 21.99 -23.54 -6.37
N ASN A 37 21.78 -23.26 -7.66
CA ASN A 37 22.76 -23.48 -8.72
C ASN A 37 23.16 -22.12 -9.34
N PRO A 38 24.42 -21.65 -9.16
CA PRO A 38 24.88 -20.39 -9.73
C PRO A 38 24.86 -20.30 -11.27
N GLN A 39 24.79 -21.45 -11.96
CA GLN A 39 24.74 -21.51 -13.43
C GLN A 39 23.32 -21.47 -13.99
N LYS A 40 22.28 -21.50 -13.14
CA LYS A 40 20.87 -21.53 -13.56
C LYS A 40 20.06 -20.47 -12.80
N THR A 41 19.56 -19.47 -13.52
CA THR A 41 18.60 -18.50 -12.97
C THR A 41 17.18 -19.07 -13.06
N PRO A 42 16.43 -19.17 -11.94
CA PRO A 42 15.04 -19.62 -11.98
C PRO A 42 14.17 -18.65 -12.79
N ASN A 43 13.16 -19.18 -13.48
CA ASN A 43 12.21 -18.40 -14.26
C ASN A 43 10.78 -18.93 -14.05
N PRO A 44 9.89 -18.19 -13.38
CA PRO A 44 10.09 -16.85 -12.82
C PRO A 44 10.86 -16.85 -11.50
N ALA A 45 11.75 -15.87 -11.32
CA ALA A 45 12.39 -15.61 -10.02
C ALA A 45 11.49 -14.68 -9.19
N LYS A 46 10.64 -15.24 -8.33
CA LYS A 46 9.75 -14.47 -7.43
C LYS A 46 10.39 -14.26 -6.06
N ALA A 47 10.35 -13.02 -5.57
CA ALA A 47 10.68 -12.70 -4.19
C ALA A 47 9.60 -13.24 -3.23
N PRO A 48 9.90 -13.34 -1.92
CA PRO A 48 8.88 -13.60 -0.91
C PRO A 48 7.72 -12.60 -1.00
N TRP A 49 6.50 -13.04 -0.66
CA TRP A 49 5.26 -12.28 -0.90
C TRP A 49 5.27 -10.85 -0.34
N TYR A 50 5.93 -10.62 0.79
CA TYR A 50 6.05 -9.29 1.42
C TYR A 50 6.99 -8.35 0.67
N PHE A 51 7.84 -8.86 -0.23
CA PHE A 51 8.67 -8.08 -1.15
C PHE A 51 8.15 -8.07 -2.59
N LEU A 52 7.12 -8.85 -2.93
CA LEU A 52 6.61 -8.90 -4.30
C LEU A 52 6.06 -7.55 -4.78
N GLY A 53 5.44 -6.75 -3.91
CA GLY A 53 5.03 -5.40 -4.29
C GLY A 53 6.22 -4.50 -4.65
N LEU A 54 7.36 -4.66 -3.98
CA LEU A 54 8.59 -3.94 -4.29
C LEU A 54 9.24 -4.45 -5.58
N GLN A 55 9.23 -5.77 -5.79
CA GLN A 55 9.70 -6.37 -7.04
C GLN A 55 8.85 -5.92 -8.24
N GLU A 56 7.54 -5.82 -8.05
CA GLU A 56 6.65 -5.30 -9.07
C GLU A 56 6.92 -3.81 -9.34
N LEU A 57 7.24 -3.02 -8.32
CA LEU A 57 7.66 -1.63 -8.49
C LEU A 57 8.98 -1.51 -9.29
N LEU A 58 9.91 -2.47 -9.15
CA LEU A 58 11.15 -2.52 -9.93
C LEU A 58 10.94 -2.77 -11.42
N HIS A 59 9.80 -3.35 -11.80
CA HIS A 59 9.42 -3.48 -13.21
C HIS A 59 9.10 -2.09 -13.82
N TYR A 60 8.54 -1.16 -13.04
CA TYR A 60 8.08 0.13 -13.53
C TYR A 60 9.14 1.24 -13.54
N TYR A 61 10.07 1.23 -12.57
CA TYR A 61 11.10 2.27 -12.43
C TYR A 61 12.50 1.68 -12.20
N PRO A 62 13.57 2.46 -12.47
CA PRO A 62 14.94 2.02 -12.22
C PRO A 62 15.17 1.56 -10.78
N PRO A 63 16.14 0.65 -10.52
CA PRO A 63 16.39 0.09 -9.20
C PRO A 63 16.64 1.11 -8.09
N LEU A 64 17.29 2.24 -8.40
CA LEU A 64 17.50 3.31 -7.43
C LEU A 64 16.17 3.94 -6.97
N VAL A 65 15.22 4.13 -7.89
CA VAL A 65 13.93 4.77 -7.60
C VAL A 65 13.04 3.83 -6.81
N SER A 66 12.84 2.60 -7.32
CA SER A 66 11.93 1.63 -6.68
C SER A 66 12.52 1.00 -5.43
N GLY A 67 13.81 0.70 -5.41
CA GLY A 67 14.45 -0.05 -4.32
C GLY A 67 14.91 0.84 -3.15
N VAL A 68 15.26 2.11 -3.42
CA VAL A 68 15.85 2.99 -2.39
C VAL A 68 15.00 4.23 -2.17
N LEU A 69 14.75 5.03 -3.21
CA LEU A 69 14.12 6.35 -3.05
C LEU A 69 12.67 6.25 -2.60
N LEU A 70 11.83 5.44 -3.26
CA LEU A 70 10.40 5.33 -2.92
C LEU A 70 10.17 4.68 -1.54
N PRO A 71 10.77 3.53 -1.19
CA PRO A 71 10.66 2.97 0.16
C PRO A 71 11.25 3.88 1.23
N GLY A 72 12.39 4.53 0.94
CA GLY A 72 12.99 5.52 1.83
C GLY A 72 12.08 6.71 2.08
N LEU A 73 11.42 7.24 1.05
CA LEU A 73 10.44 8.31 1.16
C LEU A 73 9.25 7.87 2.02
N VAL A 74 8.75 6.64 1.85
CA VAL A 74 7.67 6.09 2.70
C VAL A 74 8.08 6.08 4.17
N ILE A 75 9.29 5.61 4.50
CA ILE A 75 9.79 5.59 5.88
C ILE A 75 9.92 7.02 6.43
N VAL A 76 10.54 7.92 5.67
CA VAL A 76 10.68 9.34 6.06
C VAL A 76 9.30 9.98 6.25
N ALA A 77 8.35 9.70 5.37
CA ALA A 77 6.98 10.19 5.49
C ALA A 77 6.32 9.66 6.76
N LEU A 78 6.44 8.37 7.09
CA LEU A 78 5.91 7.80 8.33
C LEU A 78 6.49 8.46 9.58
N VAL A 79 7.77 8.84 9.55
CA VAL A 79 8.42 9.56 10.64
C VAL A 79 7.97 11.02 10.71
N VAL A 80 7.90 11.73 9.59
CA VAL A 80 7.65 13.19 9.56
C VAL A 80 6.16 13.54 9.67
N ILE A 81 5.26 12.75 9.07
CA ILE A 81 3.82 13.03 9.00
C ILE A 81 3.20 13.33 10.38
N PRO A 82 3.47 12.56 11.46
CA PRO A 82 2.91 12.82 12.79
C PRO A 82 3.22 14.22 13.36
N TYR A 83 4.32 14.84 12.94
CA TYR A 83 4.80 16.12 13.47
C TYR A 83 4.21 17.36 12.76
N PHE A 84 3.41 17.19 11.71
CA PHE A 84 2.69 18.32 11.12
C PHE A 84 1.51 18.74 12.02
N ASN A 85 1.35 20.06 12.21
CA ASN A 85 0.29 20.66 13.05
C ASN A 85 -1.12 20.11 12.76
N ILE A 86 -1.43 19.87 11.47
CA ILE A 86 -2.72 19.32 11.02
C ILE A 86 -3.00 17.93 11.65
N ASN A 87 -1.95 17.14 11.91
CA ASN A 87 -2.07 15.82 12.53
C ASN A 87 -2.00 15.88 14.06
N LEU A 88 -1.26 16.84 14.63
CA LEU A 88 -1.22 17.08 16.09
C LEU A 88 -2.60 17.47 16.63
N GLU A 89 -3.29 18.37 15.94
CA GLU A 89 -4.61 18.88 16.34
C GLU A 89 -5.75 17.89 16.00
N ARG A 90 -5.44 16.77 15.32
CA ARG A 90 -6.40 15.78 14.79
C ARG A 90 -7.57 16.42 14.04
N GLN A 91 -7.33 17.57 13.41
CA GLN A 91 -8.37 18.26 12.67
C GLN A 91 -8.72 17.50 11.41
N ALA A 92 -10.02 17.44 11.14
CA ALA A 92 -10.49 16.84 9.91
C ALA A 92 -10.11 17.73 8.72
N PHE A 93 -9.60 17.11 7.65
CA PHE A 93 -9.02 17.86 6.53
C PHE A 93 -9.99 18.89 5.92
N TRP A 94 -11.29 18.57 5.93
CA TRP A 94 -12.35 19.40 5.34
C TRP A 94 -12.93 20.48 6.28
N GLN A 95 -12.37 20.67 7.47
CA GLN A 95 -12.75 21.78 8.36
C GLN A 95 -12.43 23.14 7.71
N GLY A 96 -13.39 24.07 7.77
CA GLY A 96 -13.28 25.44 7.26
C GLY A 96 -14.47 25.92 6.42
N ASN A 97 -14.41 27.20 6.02
CA ASN A 97 -15.42 27.85 5.18
C ASN A 97 -15.51 27.27 3.75
N ARG A 98 -16.64 27.53 3.08
CA ARG A 98 -16.91 27.06 1.70
C ARG A 98 -15.80 27.45 0.71
N SER A 99 -15.25 28.67 0.81
CA SER A 99 -14.13 29.15 -0.03
C SER A 99 -12.80 28.41 0.25
N ASN A 100 -12.51 28.09 1.52
CA ASN A 100 -11.32 27.29 1.85
C ASN A 100 -11.47 25.84 1.37
N ARG A 101 -12.69 25.30 1.39
CA ARG A 101 -12.99 23.95 0.90
C ARG A 101 -12.76 23.82 -0.61
N THR A 102 -13.23 24.79 -1.41
CA THR A 102 -13.00 24.77 -2.86
C THR A 102 -11.51 24.89 -3.19
N ARG A 103 -10.76 25.76 -2.50
CA ARG A 103 -9.29 25.85 -2.63
C ARG A 103 -8.59 24.53 -2.29
N LYS A 104 -8.97 23.88 -1.18
CA LYS A 104 -8.43 22.56 -0.80
C LYS A 104 -8.71 21.48 -1.85
N LEU A 105 -9.91 21.48 -2.45
CA LEU A 105 -10.25 20.57 -3.56
C LEU A 105 -9.40 20.82 -4.80
N ILE A 106 -9.26 22.09 -5.22
CA ILE A 106 -8.44 22.47 -6.37
C ILE A 106 -6.99 22.05 -6.13
N ASN A 107 -6.43 22.33 -4.96
CA ASN A 107 -5.06 21.96 -4.62
C ASN A 107 -4.87 20.44 -4.57
N LEU A 108 -5.86 19.69 -4.07
CA LEU A 108 -5.83 18.23 -4.06
C LEU A 108 -5.80 17.66 -5.47
N TRP A 109 -6.72 18.08 -6.34
CA TRP A 109 -6.77 17.56 -7.71
C TRP A 109 -5.59 18.03 -8.54
N ALA A 110 -5.08 19.25 -8.33
CA ALA A 110 -3.82 19.70 -8.91
C ALA A 110 -2.65 18.80 -8.48
N ALA A 111 -2.51 18.51 -7.18
CA ALA A 111 -1.47 17.62 -6.67
C ALA A 111 -1.58 16.21 -7.23
N VAL A 112 -2.79 15.64 -7.27
CA VAL A 112 -3.06 14.30 -7.85
C VAL A 112 -2.73 14.26 -9.34
N SER A 113 -3.05 15.33 -10.07
CA SER A 113 -2.77 15.43 -11.51
C SER A 113 -1.28 15.55 -11.78
N VAL A 114 -0.58 16.44 -11.04
CA VAL A 114 0.88 16.60 -11.13
C VAL A 114 1.57 15.28 -10.78
N LEU A 115 1.16 14.63 -9.69
CA LEU A 115 1.74 13.35 -9.28
C LEU A 115 1.49 12.24 -10.32
N SER A 116 0.29 12.19 -10.91
CA SER A 116 -0.03 11.25 -11.99
C SER A 116 0.84 11.51 -13.23
N ILE A 117 1.04 12.78 -13.61
CA ILE A 117 1.91 13.17 -14.74
C ILE A 117 3.35 12.75 -14.45
N ILE A 118 3.86 13.01 -13.25
CA ILE A 118 5.20 12.59 -12.84
C ILE A 118 5.34 11.07 -12.97
N PHE A 119 4.40 10.29 -12.44
CA PHE A 119 4.46 8.83 -12.51
C PHE A 119 4.39 8.32 -13.96
N LEU A 120 3.52 8.88 -14.79
CA LEU A 120 3.39 8.51 -16.22
C LEU A 120 4.64 8.86 -17.03
N PHE A 121 5.26 10.01 -16.75
CA PHE A 121 6.45 10.47 -17.48
C PHE A 121 7.72 9.71 -17.08
N THR A 122 7.82 9.32 -15.81
CA THR A 122 9.01 8.65 -15.26
C THR A 122 8.95 7.13 -15.39
N GLY A 123 7.76 6.55 -15.60
CA GLY A 123 7.57 5.10 -15.68
C GLY A 123 8.02 4.53 -17.02
N ALA A 124 8.79 3.44 -16.99
CA ALA A 124 9.17 2.71 -18.19
C ALA A 124 8.01 1.89 -18.79
N TYR A 125 7.05 1.52 -17.95
CA TYR A 125 5.86 0.75 -18.31
C TYR A 125 4.59 1.45 -17.80
N PRO A 126 3.40 1.07 -18.28
CA PRO A 126 2.14 1.63 -17.81
C PRO A 126 1.96 1.48 -16.28
N VAL A 127 2.11 2.57 -15.54
CA VAL A 127 2.06 2.60 -14.06
C VAL A 127 0.64 2.69 -13.48
N TRP A 128 -0.31 2.04 -14.15
CA TRP A 128 -1.70 1.94 -13.68
C TRP A 128 -1.84 1.35 -12.25
N PRO A 129 -0.97 0.44 -11.76
CA PRO A 129 -1.09 -0.08 -10.39
C PRO A 129 -0.89 0.96 -9.29
N ILE A 130 -0.24 2.09 -9.61
CA ILE A 130 0.04 3.17 -8.67
C ILE A 130 -1.00 4.29 -8.85
N ILE A 131 -1.35 4.58 -10.11
CA ILE A 131 -2.29 5.65 -10.47
C ILE A 131 -3.72 5.30 -10.06
N ILE A 132 -4.19 4.07 -10.29
CA ILE A 132 -5.57 3.71 -9.96
C ILE A 132 -5.84 3.89 -8.45
N PRO A 133 -5.01 3.36 -7.52
CA PRO A 133 -5.16 3.65 -6.10
C PRO A 133 -5.12 5.13 -5.75
N LEU A 134 -4.24 5.91 -6.39
CA LEU A 134 -4.15 7.36 -6.16
C LEU A 134 -5.48 8.05 -6.49
N TRP A 135 -6.06 7.74 -7.65
CA TRP A 135 -7.33 8.33 -8.10
C TRP A 135 -8.52 7.85 -7.28
N VAL A 136 -8.56 6.58 -6.90
CA VAL A 136 -9.59 6.03 -6.00
C VAL A 136 -9.56 6.74 -4.65
N VAL A 137 -8.36 6.94 -4.08
CA VAL A 137 -8.20 7.68 -2.82
C VAL A 137 -8.58 9.15 -2.97
N ALA A 138 -8.16 9.81 -4.05
CA ALA A 138 -8.52 11.20 -4.31
C ALA A 138 -10.05 11.39 -4.45
N LEU A 139 -10.69 10.48 -5.19
CA LEU A 139 -12.14 10.48 -5.38
C LEU A 139 -12.87 10.28 -4.06
N THR A 140 -12.50 9.25 -3.29
CA THR A 140 -13.12 8.97 -1.98
C THR A 140 -12.88 10.09 -0.96
N MET A 141 -11.69 10.71 -1.00
CA MET A 141 -11.35 11.87 -0.18
C MET A 141 -12.19 13.11 -0.54
N SER A 142 -12.60 13.25 -1.81
CA SER A 142 -13.42 14.37 -2.27
C SER A 142 -14.91 14.25 -1.93
N LEU A 143 -15.43 13.04 -1.67
CA LEU A 143 -16.85 12.79 -1.40
C LEU A 143 -17.43 13.66 -0.27
N PRO A 144 -16.79 13.78 0.91
CA PRO A 144 -17.33 14.60 2.02
C PRO A 144 -17.28 16.10 1.73
N ALA A 145 -16.44 16.53 0.79
CA ALA A 145 -16.34 17.93 0.40
C ALA A 145 -17.53 18.36 -0.47
N VAL A 146 -17.95 17.47 -1.38
CA VAL A 146 -19.08 17.67 -2.30
C VAL A 146 -20.42 17.41 -1.61
N MET A 147 -20.51 16.34 -0.82
CA MET A 147 -21.71 15.93 -0.10
C MET A 147 -21.46 15.96 1.42
N PRO A 148 -21.47 17.15 2.05
CA PRO A 148 -21.22 17.26 3.48
C PRO A 148 -22.37 16.66 4.28
N THR A 149 -22.13 15.51 4.89
CA THR A 149 -23.06 14.83 5.81
C THR A 149 -22.43 14.74 7.20
N LYS A 150 -23.23 14.88 8.26
CA LYS A 150 -22.74 14.75 9.65
C LYS A 150 -22.66 13.28 10.10
N ASN A 151 -23.54 12.43 9.56
CA ASN A 151 -23.70 11.03 9.97
C ASN A 151 -23.48 10.07 8.79
N GLY A 152 -23.14 8.82 9.09
CA GLY A 152 -22.92 7.77 8.10
C GLY A 152 -21.50 7.70 7.56
N ALA A 153 -21.30 6.88 6.52
CA ALA A 153 -19.97 6.62 5.95
C ALA A 153 -19.30 7.88 5.40
N ILE A 154 -20.05 8.75 4.71
CA ILE A 154 -19.50 9.98 4.13
C ILE A 154 -19.07 10.96 5.23
N GLY A 155 -19.84 11.10 6.31
CA GLY A 155 -19.45 11.90 7.48
C GLY A 155 -18.21 11.35 8.19
N TRP A 156 -18.10 10.03 8.29
CA TRP A 156 -16.91 9.35 8.83
C TRP A 156 -15.65 9.63 8.00
N LEU A 157 -15.76 9.61 6.66
CA LEU A 157 -14.67 9.96 5.75
C LEU A 157 -14.29 11.45 5.87
N GLY A 158 -15.29 12.31 6.06
CA GLY A 158 -15.10 13.75 6.24
C GLY A 158 -14.27 14.11 7.48
N ASN A 159 -14.32 13.27 8.51
CA ASN A 159 -13.61 13.46 9.78
C ASN A 159 -12.16 12.95 9.80
N ARG A 160 -11.64 12.45 8.66
CA ARG A 160 -10.28 11.91 8.57
C ARG A 160 -9.23 13.01 8.34
N SER A 161 -8.05 12.81 8.91
CA SER A 161 -6.89 13.68 8.69
C SER A 161 -6.26 13.43 7.31
N LEU A 162 -5.41 14.35 6.85
CA LEU A 162 -4.67 14.20 5.59
C LEU A 162 -3.75 12.96 5.64
N ALA A 163 -3.10 12.71 6.78
CA ALA A 163 -2.24 11.55 6.99
C ALA A 163 -2.94 10.22 6.72
N PHE A 164 -4.20 10.10 7.16
CA PHE A 164 -5.00 8.90 6.91
C PHE A 164 -5.13 8.61 5.41
N TRP A 165 -5.38 9.65 4.60
CA TRP A 165 -5.53 9.50 3.15
C TRP A 165 -4.21 9.17 2.45
N ILE A 166 -3.10 9.81 2.85
CA ILE A 166 -1.76 9.47 2.33
C ILE A 166 -1.43 8.02 2.66
N PHE A 167 -1.63 7.60 3.92
CA PHE A 167 -1.37 6.24 4.35
C PHE A 167 -2.25 5.23 3.59
N LEU A 168 -3.54 5.52 3.42
CA LEU A 168 -4.46 4.68 2.67
C LEU A 168 -4.01 4.50 1.22
N TRP A 169 -3.52 5.56 0.57
CA TRP A 169 -2.96 5.46 -0.77
C TRP A 169 -1.74 4.54 -0.82
N PHE A 170 -0.76 4.71 0.08
CA PHE A 170 0.41 3.83 0.12
C PHE A 170 0.03 2.37 0.37
N LEU A 171 -0.91 2.13 1.29
CA LEU A 171 -1.39 0.79 1.60
C LEU A 171 -2.07 0.16 0.39
N LEU A 172 -2.98 0.87 -0.28
CA LEU A 172 -3.68 0.36 -1.46
C LEU A 172 -2.73 0.14 -2.63
N ALA A 173 -1.79 1.05 -2.87
CA ALA A 173 -0.76 0.87 -3.91
C ALA A 173 0.11 -0.35 -3.62
N GLY A 174 0.59 -0.52 -2.39
CA GLY A 174 1.38 -1.68 -1.97
C GLY A 174 0.61 -3.00 -2.13
N VAL A 175 -0.67 -3.03 -1.74
CA VAL A 175 -1.54 -4.20 -1.92
C VAL A 175 -1.73 -4.51 -3.40
N VAL A 176 -2.07 -3.51 -4.23
CA VAL A 176 -2.27 -3.72 -5.67
C VAL A 176 -1.00 -4.24 -6.34
N LEU A 177 0.16 -3.63 -6.06
CA LEU A 177 1.45 -4.10 -6.57
C LEU A 177 1.75 -5.54 -6.12
N THR A 178 1.48 -5.87 -4.86
CA THR A 178 1.70 -7.22 -4.33
C THR A 178 0.78 -8.23 -5.00
N VAL A 179 -0.51 -7.91 -5.17
CA VAL A 179 -1.47 -8.78 -5.86
C VAL A 179 -1.06 -9.02 -7.31
N ILE A 180 -0.57 -8.00 -8.01
CA ILE A 180 -0.06 -8.13 -9.38
C ILE A 180 1.17 -9.03 -9.41
N GLY A 181 2.15 -8.80 -8.54
CA GLY A 181 3.35 -9.63 -8.45
C GLY A 181 3.06 -11.10 -8.11
N VAL A 182 2.10 -11.34 -7.22
CA VAL A 182 1.69 -12.71 -6.83
C VAL A 182 0.97 -13.40 -7.97
N ALA A 183 -0.14 -12.81 -8.44
CA ALA A 183 -1.10 -13.53 -9.27
C ALA A 183 -0.89 -13.34 -10.77
N PHE A 184 -0.38 -12.18 -11.21
CA PHE A 184 -0.38 -11.81 -12.63
C PHE A 184 1.00 -11.81 -13.28
N ARG A 185 2.07 -12.11 -12.53
CA ARG A 185 3.44 -12.21 -13.08
C ARG A 185 3.83 -13.67 -13.31
N GLY A 186 4.19 -13.97 -14.55
CA GLY A 186 4.62 -15.30 -15.01
C GLY A 186 6.09 -15.32 -15.50
N PRO A 187 6.47 -16.30 -16.33
CA PRO A 187 7.81 -16.42 -16.88
C PRO A 187 8.29 -15.13 -17.55
N GLY A 188 9.55 -14.75 -17.34
CA GLY A 188 10.13 -13.50 -17.85
C GLY A 188 9.61 -12.24 -17.16
N TRP A 189 8.85 -12.37 -16.06
CA TRP A 189 8.10 -11.28 -15.44
C TRP A 189 7.01 -10.69 -16.36
N GLU A 190 6.57 -11.46 -17.35
CA GLU A 190 5.49 -11.06 -18.23
C GLU A 190 4.13 -11.14 -17.55
N TYR A 191 3.18 -10.37 -18.06
CA TYR A 191 1.82 -10.35 -17.55
C TYR A 191 1.08 -11.60 -18.03
N THR A 192 0.54 -12.37 -17.10
CA THR A 192 -0.19 -13.62 -17.35
C THR A 192 -1.55 -13.59 -16.68
N LEU A 193 -2.51 -14.35 -17.23
CA LEU A 193 -3.85 -14.43 -16.66
C LEU A 193 -3.99 -15.73 -15.86
N PRO A 194 -4.17 -15.67 -14.52
CA PRO A 194 -4.18 -16.85 -13.66
C PRO A 194 -5.16 -17.96 -14.12
N TRP A 195 -6.31 -17.54 -14.65
CA TRP A 195 -7.38 -18.44 -15.08
C TRP A 195 -7.21 -19.01 -16.49
N ARG A 196 -6.21 -18.54 -17.25
CA ARG A 196 -5.87 -19.07 -18.58
C ARG A 196 -4.53 -19.78 -18.58
N ASP A 197 -3.54 -19.15 -17.95
CA ASP A 197 -2.13 -19.52 -18.04
C ASP A 197 -1.62 -20.21 -16.75
N GLY A 198 -2.42 -20.24 -15.69
CA GLY A 198 -2.04 -20.78 -14.37
C GLY A 198 -1.37 -19.73 -13.46
N ILE A 199 -1.18 -20.09 -12.20
CA ILE A 199 -0.39 -19.31 -11.23
C ILE A 199 1.03 -19.89 -11.23
N TYR A 200 2.02 -19.02 -11.39
CA TYR A 200 3.45 -19.34 -11.38
C TYR A 200 4.11 -18.93 -10.07
#